data_AF-A0A9D2TSA8-F1
#
_entry.id   AF-A0A9D2TSA8-F1
#
_cell.length_a   1.000
_cell.length_b   1.000
_cell.length_c   1.000
_cell.angle_alpha   90.00
_cell.angle_beta   90.00
_cell.angle_gamma   90.00
#
_symmetry.space_group_name_H-M   'P 1'
#
loop_
_entity.id
_entity.type
_entity.pdbx_description
1 polymer ?
#
loop_
_entity_poly.entity_id
_entity_poly.type
_entity_poly.pdbx_seq_one_letter_code
_entity_poly.pdbx_strand_id
1 'polypeptide(L)'
;AFDLELTVRDGGKLSVEIAKGLLFEYNGEEAILSFRDGAEAVPGEKAPKSFAGIGRGRGTRKARVLPLKHLRVLADTSLIEIYLNHGETVFTTRFYPEGSLCLCVEGDVQEARLWEMNAMQVRFDRKEDC
;
A
#
# COMPACT_ATOMS: atom_id res chain seq x y z
N ALA A 1 -9.18 9.37 -2.50
CA ALA A 1 -8.69 8.09 -3.02
C ALA A 1 -7.83 8.35 -4.24
N PHE A 2 -6.86 7.49 -4.54
CA PHE A 2 -6.01 7.65 -5.71
C PHE A 2 -5.66 6.31 -6.36
N ASP A 3 -5.36 6.37 -7.64
CA ASP A 3 -4.81 5.29 -8.44
C ASP A 3 -3.42 5.72 -8.92
N LEU A 4 -2.39 4.98 -8.53
CA LEU A 4 -1.01 5.23 -8.91
C LEU A 4 -0.52 4.07 -9.76
N GLU A 5 0.01 4.36 -10.95
CA GLU A 5 0.73 3.39 -11.77
C GLU A 5 2.19 3.84 -11.95
N LEU A 6 3.10 2.90 -11.71
CA LEU A 6 4.54 3.07 -11.88
C LEU A 6 5.09 2.02 -12.84
N THR A 7 5.95 2.46 -13.76
CA THR A 7 6.84 1.59 -14.52
C THR A 7 8.24 1.70 -13.93
N VAL A 8 8.79 0.57 -13.49
CA VAL A 8 10.09 0.50 -12.81
C VAL A 8 11.17 0.11 -13.83
N ARG A 9 12.40 0.63 -13.66
CA ARG A 9 13.55 0.23 -14.47
C ARG A 9 13.96 -1.21 -14.15
N ASP A 10 14.43 -1.94 -15.16
CA ASP A 10 14.88 -3.32 -14.97
C ASP A 10 16.02 -3.39 -13.93
N GLY A 11 15.88 -4.29 -12.95
CA GLY A 11 16.77 -4.38 -11.78
C GLY A 11 16.70 -3.20 -10.80
N GLY A 12 15.76 -2.28 -10.99
CA GLY A 12 15.60 -1.08 -10.16
C GLY A 12 15.02 -1.38 -8.78
N LYS A 13 15.28 -0.47 -7.83
CA LYS A 13 14.68 -0.49 -6.50
C LYS A 13 13.56 0.53 -6.41
N LEU A 14 12.60 0.29 -5.54
CA LEU A 14 11.44 1.16 -5.37
C LEU A 14 11.02 1.22 -3.91
N SER A 15 10.70 2.43 -3.44
CA SER A 15 10.06 2.68 -2.15
C SER A 15 8.85 3.59 -2.37
N VAL A 16 7.72 3.22 -1.78
CA VAL A 16 6.48 3.99 -1.83
C VAL A 16 5.96 4.15 -0.41
N GLU A 17 5.96 5.39 0.09
CA GLU A 17 5.40 5.73 1.40
C GLU A 17 4.02 6.37 1.23
N ILE A 18 3.04 5.84 1.94
CA ILE A 18 1.63 6.22 1.85
C ILE A 18 1.15 6.63 3.24
N ALA A 19 0.48 7.78 3.32
CA ALA A 19 -0.09 8.33 4.55
C ALA A 19 0.90 8.43 5.74
N LYS A 20 2.20 8.63 5.45
CA LYS A 20 3.28 8.75 6.45
C LYS A 20 3.43 7.56 7.40
N GLY A 21 2.92 6.38 7.02
CA GLY A 21 2.96 5.23 7.92
C GLY A 21 2.76 3.87 7.27
N LEU A 22 2.42 3.80 5.99
CA LEU A 22 2.39 2.56 5.22
C LEU A 22 3.53 2.62 4.22
N LEU A 23 4.41 1.64 4.25
CA LEU A 23 5.61 1.60 3.44
C LEU A 23 5.60 0.34 2.58
N PHE A 24 5.71 0.52 1.27
CA PHE A 24 5.99 -0.54 0.32
C PHE A 24 7.41 -0.39 -0.20
N GLU A 25 8.21 -1.45 -0.11
CA GLU A 25 9.59 -1.48 -0.58
C GLU A 25 9.82 -2.67 -1.49
N TYR A 26 10.61 -2.46 -2.53
CA TYR A 26 11.11 -3.48 -3.43
C TYR A 26 12.61 -3.34 -3.59
N ASN A 27 13.35 -4.41 -3.26
CA ASN A 27 14.81 -4.38 -3.20
C ASN A 27 15.51 -5.07 -4.39
N GLY A 28 14.74 -5.55 -5.38
CA GLY A 28 15.25 -6.32 -6.53
C GLY A 28 14.89 -7.81 -6.50
N GLU A 29 14.45 -8.33 -5.36
CA GLU A 29 14.06 -9.75 -5.19
C GLU A 29 12.77 -9.89 -4.35
N GLU A 30 12.66 -9.10 -3.29
CA GLU A 30 11.55 -9.17 -2.33
C GLU A 30 10.75 -7.86 -2.35
N ALA A 31 9.43 -8.01 -2.38
CA ALA A 31 8.47 -6.96 -2.12
C ALA A 31 8.02 -7.02 -0.66
N ILE A 32 8.07 -5.89 0.04
CA ILE A 32 7.85 -5.77 1.48
C ILE A 32 6.77 -4.70 1.69
N LEU A 33 5.70 -5.05 2.39
CA LEU A 33 4.69 -4.11 2.86
C LEU A 33 4.76 -4.04 4.39
N SER A 34 4.96 -2.86 4.93
CA SER A 34 5.11 -2.65 6.38
C SER A 34 4.36 -1.42 6.87
N PHE A 35 4.10 -1.38 8.17
CA PHE A 35 3.54 -0.21 8.85
C PHE A 35 4.59 0.36 9.79
N ARG A 36 4.71 1.70 9.82
CA ARG A 36 5.40 2.38 10.92
C ARG A 36 4.49 2.37 12.12
N ASP A 37 4.71 1.43 13.03
CA ASP A 37 4.09 1.47 14.34
C ASP A 37 4.84 2.51 15.19
N GLY A 38 4.08 3.44 15.80
CA GLY A 38 4.61 4.58 16.55
C GLY A 38 5.27 4.25 17.89
N ALA A 39 5.81 3.04 18.04
CA ALA A 39 6.58 2.64 19.21
C ALA A 39 7.80 1.86 18.75
N GLU A 40 8.99 2.46 18.90
CA GLU A 40 10.26 1.74 18.76
C GLU A 40 10.22 0.54 19.71
N ALA A 41 10.38 -0.66 19.16
CA ALA A 41 10.51 -1.86 19.98
C ALA A 41 11.82 -1.74 20.78
N VAL A 42 11.72 -1.66 22.11
CA VAL A 42 12.89 -1.76 22.98
C VAL A 42 13.47 -3.18 22.81
N PRO A 43 14.78 -3.32 22.49
CA PRO A 43 15.40 -4.64 22.30
C PRO A 43 15.24 -5.51 23.55
N GLY A 44 14.58 -6.66 23.41
CA GLY A 44 14.40 -7.65 24.49
C GLY A 44 13.00 -7.70 25.11
N GLU A 45 12.13 -6.74 24.82
CA GLU A 45 10.71 -6.81 25.22
C GLU A 45 9.83 -7.18 24.02
N LYS A 46 8.82 -8.02 24.24
CA LYS A 46 7.78 -8.26 23.22
C LYS A 46 7.16 -6.90 22.89
N ALA A 47 7.34 -6.45 21.65
CA ALA A 47 6.72 -5.23 21.16
C ALA A 47 5.24 -5.21 21.62
N PRO A 48 4.80 -4.15 22.34
CA PRO A 48 3.41 -4.07 22.74
C PRO A 48 2.56 -4.23 21.47
N LYS A 49 1.44 -4.98 21.57
CA LYS A 49 0.42 -4.99 20.51
C LYS A 49 -0.22 -3.60 20.47
N SER A 50 0.53 -2.63 19.97
CA SER A 50 0.07 -1.28 19.88
C SER A 50 -0.92 -1.25 18.72
N PHE A 51 -2.17 -0.95 19.02
CA PHE A 51 -3.11 -0.46 18.02
C PHE A 51 -2.80 1.01 17.68
N ALA A 52 -1.62 1.51 18.05
CA ALA A 52 -1.13 2.82 17.69
C ALA A 52 -0.70 2.82 16.21
N GLY A 53 -0.71 3.99 15.58
CA GLY A 53 -0.36 4.13 14.16
C GLY A 53 -1.42 3.59 13.20
N ILE A 54 -1.22 3.84 11.90
CA ILE A 54 -2.26 3.65 10.88
C ILE A 54 -2.56 2.19 10.55
N GLY A 55 -1.67 1.26 10.94
CA GLY A 55 -1.84 -0.18 10.72
C GLY A 55 -2.80 -0.84 11.71
N ARG A 56 -2.99 -0.26 12.91
CA ARG A 56 -3.82 -0.80 14.00
C ARG A 56 -3.50 -2.28 14.29
N GLY A 57 -2.22 -2.59 14.53
CA GLY A 57 -1.74 -3.94 14.85
C GLY A 57 -1.43 -4.84 13.64
N ARG A 58 -1.37 -4.27 12.42
CA ARG A 58 -0.92 -4.98 11.21
C ARG A 58 0.61 -4.92 11.12
N GLY A 59 1.23 -6.09 11.02
CA GLY A 59 2.68 -6.20 10.85
C GLY A 59 3.15 -6.21 9.40
N THR A 60 4.38 -6.65 9.20
CA THR A 60 5.04 -6.73 7.90
C THR A 60 4.59 -7.95 7.09
N ARG A 61 4.40 -7.77 5.78
CA ARG A 61 4.18 -8.83 4.79
C ARG A 61 5.29 -8.78 3.76
N LYS A 62 5.73 -9.96 3.30
CA LYS A 62 6.83 -10.10 2.36
C LYS A 62 6.49 -11.14 1.32
N ALA A 63 6.92 -10.91 0.08
CA ALA A 63 6.83 -11.89 -0.99
C ALA A 63 8.07 -11.78 -1.88
N ARG A 64 8.67 -12.93 -2.22
CA ARG A 64 9.63 -12.99 -3.31
C ARG A 64 8.86 -12.87 -4.61
N VAL A 65 9.31 -11.97 -5.48
CA VAL A 65 8.67 -11.68 -6.75
C VAL A 65 9.70 -11.67 -7.86
N LEU A 66 9.25 -11.91 -9.09
CA LEU A 66 10.07 -11.65 -10.27
C LEU A 66 10.47 -10.17 -10.34
N PRO A 67 11.49 -9.82 -11.14
CA PRO A 67 11.87 -8.44 -11.37
C PRO A 67 10.65 -7.52 -11.57
N LEU A 68 10.46 -6.57 -10.66
CA LEU A 68 9.32 -5.66 -10.68
C LEU A 68 9.41 -4.74 -11.91
N LYS A 69 8.41 -4.82 -12.78
CA LYS A 69 8.31 -3.97 -13.98
C LYS A 69 7.16 -2.99 -13.87
N HIS A 70 6.04 -3.43 -13.29
CA HIS A 70 4.83 -2.64 -13.16
C HIS A 70 4.30 -2.71 -11.74
N LEU A 71 3.99 -1.56 -11.16
CA LEU A 71 3.34 -1.44 -9.87
C LEU A 71 2.11 -0.57 -10.01
N ARG A 72 0.97 -1.04 -9.49
CA ARG A 72 -0.25 -0.25 -9.38
C ARG A 72 -0.74 -0.23 -7.93
N VAL A 73 -1.02 0.94 -7.40
CA VAL A 73 -1.53 1.15 -6.04
C VAL A 73 -2.90 1.80 -6.14
N LEU A 74 -3.92 1.07 -5.69
CA LEU A 74 -5.27 1.59 -5.49
C LEU A 74 -5.43 1.90 -4.01
N ALA A 75 -5.51 3.18 -3.66
CA ALA A 75 -5.69 3.62 -2.29
C ALA A 75 -7.05 4.31 -2.12
N ASP A 76 -7.93 3.66 -1.38
CA ASP A 76 -9.20 4.21 -0.94
C ASP A 76 -9.10 4.76 0.50
N THR A 77 -10.22 5.22 1.07
CA THR A 77 -10.28 5.84 2.40
C THR A 77 -9.67 4.97 3.51
N SER A 78 -9.86 3.65 3.47
CA SER A 78 -9.35 2.74 4.51
C SER A 78 -8.84 1.40 3.99
N LEU A 79 -8.67 1.27 2.68
CA LEU A 79 -8.23 0.06 2.00
C LEU A 79 -7.17 0.44 0.98
N ILE A 80 -6.15 -0.38 0.88
CA ILE A 80 -5.15 -0.27 -0.17
C ILE A 80 -4.88 -1.62 -0.80
N GLU A 81 -4.71 -1.60 -2.10
CA GLU A 81 -4.34 -2.75 -2.92
C GLU A 81 -3.13 -2.38 -3.76
N ILE A 82 -2.10 -3.23 -3.70
CA ILE A 82 -0.84 -3.04 -4.41
C ILE A 82 -0.65 -4.23 -5.33
N TYR A 83 -0.76 -3.99 -6.63
CA TYR A 83 -0.62 -4.97 -7.69
C TYR A 83 0.79 -4.88 -8.26
N LEU A 84 1.52 -5.99 -8.23
CA LEU A 84 2.84 -6.13 -8.85
C LEU A 84 2.68 -6.91 -10.16
N ASN A 85 3.39 -6.48 -11.20
CA ASN A 85 3.45 -7.12 -12.51
C ASN A 85 2.06 -7.52 -13.03
N HIS A 86 1.15 -6.54 -13.13
CA HIS A 86 -0.23 -6.76 -13.61
C HIS A 86 -1.04 -7.76 -12.78
N GLY A 87 -0.71 -7.92 -11.49
CA GLY A 87 -1.46 -8.78 -10.56
C GLY A 87 -0.89 -10.18 -10.36
N GLU A 88 0.34 -10.45 -10.83
CA GLU A 88 1.09 -11.68 -10.49
C GLU A 88 1.23 -11.83 -8.96
N THR A 89 1.40 -10.73 -8.25
CA THR A 89 1.35 -10.68 -6.79
C THR A 89 0.53 -9.46 -6.37
N VAL A 90 -0.32 -9.65 -5.35
CA VAL A 90 -1.17 -8.58 -4.82
C VAL A 90 -1.06 -8.52 -3.32
N PHE A 91 -0.79 -7.34 -2.78
CA PHE A 91 -0.93 -7.04 -1.37
C PHE A 91 -2.21 -6.24 -1.14
N THR A 92 -3.08 -6.74 -0.28
CA THR A 92 -4.27 -6.01 0.15
C THR A 92 -4.24 -5.82 1.66
N THR A 93 -4.45 -4.59 2.11
CA THR A 93 -4.56 -4.30 3.53
C THR A 93 -5.50 -3.14 3.80
N ARG A 94 -6.13 -3.15 4.98
CA ARG A 94 -6.74 -1.93 5.51
C ARG A 94 -5.70 -1.07 6.21
N PHE A 95 -5.93 0.23 6.21
CA PHE A 95 -5.14 1.22 6.94
C PHE A 95 -6.07 2.35 7.39
N TYR A 96 -5.70 3.07 8.45
CA TYR A 96 -6.55 4.08 9.06
C TYR A 96 -5.76 5.37 9.26
N PRO A 97 -5.62 6.20 8.20
CA PRO A 97 -4.91 7.47 8.29
C PRO A 97 -5.73 8.47 9.10
N GLU A 98 -5.07 9.27 9.94
CA GLU A 98 -5.71 10.30 10.76
C GLU A 98 -5.82 11.66 10.04
N GLY A 99 -5.27 11.75 8.83
CA GLY A 99 -5.26 12.96 8.00
C GLY A 99 -5.29 12.66 6.49
N SER A 100 -4.83 13.60 5.69
CA SER A 100 -4.81 13.45 4.22
C SER A 100 -3.86 12.34 3.76
N LEU A 101 -4.26 11.67 2.69
CA LEU A 101 -3.42 10.71 1.97
C LEU A 101 -2.29 11.47 1.28
N CYS A 102 -1.07 11.30 1.79
CA CYS A 102 0.15 11.73 1.12
C CYS A 102 0.87 10.54 0.52
N LEU A 103 1.58 10.77 -0.58
CA LEU A 103 2.29 9.77 -1.35
C LEU A 103 3.70 10.28 -1.63
N CYS A 104 4.71 9.49 -1.26
CA CYS A 104 6.09 9.70 -1.64
C CYS A 104 6.57 8.47 -2.41
N VAL A 105 7.19 8.69 -3.57
CA VAL A 105 7.74 7.63 -4.42
C VAL A 105 9.23 7.92 -4.62
N GLU A 106 10.06 6.94 -4.31
CA GLU A 106 11.52 7.03 -4.44
C GLU A 106 12.07 5.77 -5.12
N GLY A 107 13.07 5.93 -5.98
CA GLY A 107 13.73 4.82 -6.65
C GLY A 107 13.78 4.96 -8.18
N ASP A 108 14.02 3.84 -8.85
CA ASP A 108 14.29 3.77 -10.29
C ASP A 108 12.99 3.74 -11.11
N VAL A 109 12.22 4.82 -11.05
CA VAL A 109 10.95 4.97 -11.76
C VAL A 109 11.18 5.54 -13.17
N GLN A 110 10.72 4.84 -14.20
CA GLN A 110 10.74 5.31 -15.59
C GLN A 110 9.52 6.18 -15.92
N GLU A 111 8.35 5.77 -15.44
CA GLU A 111 7.09 6.47 -15.68
C GLU A 111 6.23 6.39 -14.42
N ALA A 112 5.56 7.50 -14.09
CA ALA A 112 4.60 7.57 -13.00
C ALA A 112 3.33 8.26 -13.49
N ARG A 113 2.18 7.66 -13.20
CA ARG A 113 0.87 8.24 -13.47
C ARG A 113 0.03 8.18 -12.20
N LEU A 114 -0.63 9.29 -11.87
CA LEU A 114 -1.44 9.41 -10.67
C LEU A 114 -2.79 9.99 -11.07
N TRP A 115 -3.87 9.33 -10.67
CA TRP A 115 -5.23 9.78 -10.88
C TRP A 115 -5.96 9.91 -9.55
N GLU A 116 -6.76 10.96 -9.44
CA GLU A 116 -7.76 11.06 -8.38
C GLU A 116 -8.93 10.13 -8.69
N MET A 117 -9.35 9.35 -7.70
CA MET A 117 -10.48 8.45 -7.84
C MET A 117 -11.77 9.10 -7.33
N ASN A 118 -12.77 9.16 -8.19
CA ASN A 118 -14.12 9.58 -7.82
C ASN A 118 -14.83 8.50 -7.00
N ALA A 119 -15.77 8.93 -6.14
CA ALA A 119 -16.59 8.02 -5.37
C ALA A 119 -17.40 7.09 -6.29
N MET A 120 -17.37 5.78 -6.00
CA MET A 120 -18.19 4.81 -6.70
C MET A 120 -19.67 5.02 -6.36
N GLN A 121 -20.51 5.18 -7.38
CA GLN A 121 -21.96 5.25 -7.19
C GLN A 121 -22.54 3.84 -7.11
N VAL A 122 -23.08 3.47 -5.94
CA VAL A 122 -23.82 2.23 -5.75
C VAL A 122 -25.31 2.55 -5.75
N ARG A 123 -26.05 1.97 -6.70
CA ARG A 123 -27.52 2.10 -6.78
C ARG A 123 -28.15 0.86 -6.18
N PHE A 124 -29.18 1.05 -5.36
CA PHE A 124 -29.95 -0.03 -4.77
C PHE A 124 -31.32 -0.05 -5.44
N ASP A 125 -31.60 -1.10 -6.22
CA ASP A 125 -32.95 -1.40 -6.68
C ASP A 125 -33.68 -2.13 -5.56
N ARG A 126 -34.51 -1.38 -4.84
CA ARG A 126 -35.36 -1.94 -3.80
C ARG A 126 -36.58 -2.55 -4.49
N LYS A 127 -36.65 -3.88 -4.58
CA LYS A 127 -37.91 -4.55 -4.92
C LYS A 127 -38.85 -4.37 -3.74
N GLU A 128 -40.02 -3.78 -3.98
CA GLU A 128 -41.12 -3.82 -3.02
C GLU A 128 -41.51 -5.29 -2.82
N ASP A 129 -41.54 -5.72 -1.56
CA ASP A 129 -41.87 -7.08 -1.14
C ASP A 129 -43.25 -7.52 -1.69
N CYS A 130 -43.33 -8.80 -2.10
CA CYS A 130 -44.56 -9.47 -2.53
C CYS A 130 -45.56 -9.67 -1.38
#